data_AF-A0A7C2LXC7-F1
#
_entry.id   AF-A0A7C2LXC7-F1
#
_cell.length_a   1.000
_cell.length_b   1.000
_cell.length_c   1.000
_cell.angle_alpha   90.00
_cell.angle_beta   90.00
_cell.angle_gamma   90.00
#
_symmetry.space_group_name_H-M   'P 1'
#
loop_
_entity.id
_entity.type
_entity.pdbx_description
1 polymer ?
#
loop_
_entity_poly.entity_id
_entity_poly.type
_entity_poly.pdbx_seq_one_letter_code
_entity_poly.pdbx_strand_id
1 'polypeptide(L)'
;MDARELYTRLKEAYTSENLHLISSRIIDLFRQSNHHALRELQKVVNEFVPCEDQQVNRIFSRLIMLYHPDRLNQFLNRLEKAYGEGDFEELYTMSHILTVQHMEPESVGAGSILTEEDLAEEFGWDEQADGFAYMSDYEKEDEEAEPEFDYADQSFLSAIKRRIYGNLNVDFPMYLLEDLEEIEMADYEIELLDGIEACRHARVVDLSNNNLTDVTDLRELQEIERLYLANNQIGLIDPLGNLTGLEVLDISYNDVDDLSPLFELQHLTYLNVMGNKIPAWQLETLQLRGITVVA
;
A
#
# COMPACT_ATOMS: atom_id res chain seq x y z
N MET A 1 -14.77 5.14 40.91
CA MET A 1 -13.35 4.80 40.72
C MET A 1 -12.56 6.09 40.77
N ASP A 2 -11.43 6.11 41.46
CA ASP A 2 -10.55 7.29 41.47
C ASP A 2 -9.82 7.39 40.12
N ALA A 3 -9.60 8.60 39.58
CA ALA A 3 -9.02 8.82 38.25
C ALA A 3 -7.70 8.06 38.06
N ARG A 4 -6.92 8.05 39.14
CA ARG A 4 -5.61 7.41 39.24
C ARG A 4 -5.68 5.89 39.23
N GLU A 5 -6.72 5.32 39.83
CA GLU A 5 -6.96 3.88 39.85
C GLU A 5 -7.39 3.39 38.47
N LEU A 6 -8.28 4.13 37.79
CA LEU A 6 -8.69 3.82 36.41
C LEU A 6 -7.51 3.91 35.44
N TYR A 7 -6.70 4.97 35.53
CA TYR A 7 -5.50 5.15 34.72
C TYR A 7 -4.49 4.00 34.87
N THR A 8 -4.27 3.53 36.10
CA THR A 8 -3.32 2.44 36.35
C THR A 8 -3.82 1.12 35.76
N ARG A 9 -5.12 0.82 35.91
CA ARG A 9 -5.73 -0.37 35.31
C ARG A 9 -5.74 -0.33 33.78
N LEU A 10 -5.97 0.84 33.18
CA LEU A 10 -5.91 1.01 31.73
C LEU A 10 -4.47 0.85 31.21
N LYS A 11 -3.48 1.41 31.90
CA LYS A 11 -2.06 1.27 31.53
C LYS A 11 -1.59 -0.19 31.59
N GLU A 12 -2.11 -0.98 32.53
CA GLU A 12 -1.83 -2.42 32.60
C GLU A 12 -2.57 -3.22 31.50
N ALA A 13 -3.71 -2.74 31.03
CA ALA A 13 -4.50 -3.41 29.98
C ALA A 13 -4.03 -3.08 28.56
N TYR A 14 -3.58 -1.86 28.29
CA TYR A 14 -2.97 -1.47 27.01
C TYR A 14 -1.54 -1.98 26.92
N THR A 15 -1.40 -3.27 26.63
CA THR A 15 -0.13 -3.91 26.31
C THR A 15 -0.20 -4.53 24.92
N SER A 16 0.95 -4.62 24.24
CA SER A 16 1.04 -5.26 22.92
C SER A 16 0.52 -6.70 22.96
N GLU A 17 0.85 -7.46 24.00
CA GLU A 17 0.36 -8.84 24.19
C GLU A 17 -1.16 -8.91 24.32
N ASN A 18 -1.80 -7.99 25.07
CA ASN A 18 -3.25 -7.99 25.26
C ASN A 18 -3.99 -7.53 23.98
N LEU A 19 -3.46 -6.53 23.27
CA LEU A 19 -4.03 -6.10 21.98
C LEU A 19 -3.89 -7.18 20.90
N HIS A 20 -2.77 -7.90 20.86
CA HIS A 20 -2.62 -9.09 20.01
C HIS A 20 -3.60 -10.21 20.39
N LEU A 21 -3.82 -10.44 21.68
CA LEU A 21 -4.77 -11.45 22.15
C LEU A 21 -6.21 -11.09 21.74
N ILE A 22 -6.62 -9.83 21.92
CA ILE A 22 -7.95 -9.34 21.58
C ILE A 22 -8.16 -9.37 20.05
N SER A 23 -7.21 -8.86 19.27
CA SER A 23 -7.29 -8.87 17.80
C SER A 23 -7.32 -10.30 17.23
N SER A 24 -6.48 -11.21 17.74
CA SER A 24 -6.51 -12.62 17.34
C SER A 24 -7.86 -13.26 17.66
N ARG A 25 -8.45 -12.96 18.82
CA ARG A 25 -9.79 -13.47 19.20
C ARG A 25 -10.88 -12.94 18.28
N ILE A 26 -10.84 -11.66 17.91
CA ILE A 26 -11.81 -11.07 16.98
C ILE A 26 -11.69 -11.73 15.59
N ILE A 27 -10.46 -11.99 15.13
CA ILE A 27 -10.19 -12.73 13.88
C ILE A 27 -10.74 -14.17 13.95
N ASP A 28 -10.51 -14.86 15.05
CA ASP A 28 -10.99 -16.25 15.23
C ASP A 28 -12.52 -16.32 15.31
N LEU A 29 -13.18 -15.35 15.96
CA LEU A 29 -14.64 -15.25 15.98
C LEU A 29 -15.23 -15.00 14.59
N PHE A 30 -14.56 -14.20 13.77
CA PHE A 30 -14.94 -13.98 12.37
C PHE A 30 -14.74 -15.24 11.53
N ARG A 31 -13.60 -15.92 11.69
CA ARG A 31 -13.28 -17.18 10.99
C ARG A 31 -14.24 -18.32 11.34
N GLN A 32 -14.77 -18.36 12.55
CA GLN A 32 -15.73 -19.36 13.01
C GLN A 32 -17.20 -19.00 12.68
N SER A 33 -17.43 -17.90 11.94
CA SER A 33 -18.79 -17.40 11.60
C SER A 33 -19.68 -17.19 12.83
N ASN A 34 -19.11 -16.88 14.00
CA ASN A 34 -19.87 -16.63 15.21
C ASN A 34 -20.34 -15.17 15.26
N HIS A 35 -21.30 -14.85 14.38
CA HIS A 35 -21.86 -13.51 14.20
C HIS A 35 -22.60 -13.00 15.45
N HIS A 36 -23.05 -13.90 16.34
CA HIS A 36 -23.67 -13.54 17.61
C HIS A 36 -22.64 -12.95 18.58
N ALA A 37 -21.48 -13.60 18.75
CA ALA A 37 -20.42 -13.12 19.62
C ALA A 37 -19.83 -11.76 19.16
N LEU A 38 -19.70 -11.54 17.85
CA LEU A 38 -19.26 -10.24 17.30
C LEU A 38 -20.27 -9.11 17.55
N ARG A 39 -21.57 -9.40 17.51
CA ARG A 39 -22.63 -8.42 17.85
C ARG A 39 -22.71 -8.12 19.35
N GLU A 40 -22.45 -9.11 20.21
CA GLU A 40 -22.34 -8.85 21.66
C GLU A 40 -21.10 -8.01 21.99
N LEU A 41 -19.96 -8.27 21.33
CA LEU A 41 -18.77 -7.41 21.42
C LEU A 41 -19.08 -6.00 20.92
N GLN A 42 -19.79 -5.86 19.80
CA GLN A 42 -20.24 -4.56 19.31
C GLN A 42 -21.11 -3.84 20.34
N LYS A 43 -22.11 -4.50 20.96
CA LYS A 43 -22.96 -3.85 21.96
C LYS A 43 -22.18 -3.32 23.15
N VAL A 44 -21.22 -4.10 23.64
CA VAL A 44 -20.36 -3.67 24.75
C VAL A 44 -19.43 -2.53 24.36
N VAL A 45 -18.89 -2.56 23.14
CA VAL A 45 -18.08 -1.44 22.62
C VAL A 45 -18.94 -0.21 22.33
N ASN A 46 -20.20 -0.40 21.93
CA ASN A 46 -21.17 0.65 21.63
C ASN A 46 -21.57 1.48 22.86
N GLU A 47 -21.44 0.92 24.07
CA GLU A 47 -21.62 1.68 25.32
C GLU A 47 -20.53 2.75 25.54
N PHE A 48 -19.36 2.59 24.89
CA PHE A 48 -18.22 3.48 25.05
C PHE A 48 -17.83 4.22 23.76
N VAL A 49 -18.12 3.65 22.59
CA VAL A 49 -17.82 4.19 21.27
C VAL A 49 -19.00 3.90 20.35
N PRO A 50 -19.77 4.92 19.91
CA PRO A 50 -20.99 4.70 19.12
C PRO A 50 -20.67 3.99 17.80
N CYS A 51 -21.18 2.78 17.65
CA CYS A 51 -20.97 1.88 16.52
C CYS A 51 -22.33 1.30 16.09
N GLU A 52 -23.12 2.09 15.35
CA GLU A 52 -24.46 1.73 14.87
C GLU A 52 -24.45 0.98 13.52
N ASP A 53 -23.48 0.09 13.28
CA ASP A 53 -23.44 -0.69 12.04
C ASP A 53 -24.30 -1.95 12.13
N GLN A 54 -25.11 -2.21 11.10
CA GLN A 54 -25.93 -3.42 10.99
C GLN A 54 -25.19 -4.58 10.29
N GLN A 55 -24.13 -4.26 9.52
CA GLN A 55 -23.34 -5.20 8.73
C GLN A 55 -22.19 -5.80 9.54
N VAL A 56 -22.09 -7.13 9.59
CA VAL A 56 -21.09 -7.85 10.41
C VAL A 56 -19.66 -7.56 9.94
N ASN A 57 -19.44 -7.33 8.65
CA ASN A 57 -18.13 -7.00 8.10
C ASN A 57 -17.64 -5.62 8.57
N ARG A 58 -18.54 -4.62 8.62
CA ARG A 58 -18.20 -3.28 9.12
C ARG A 58 -17.92 -3.29 10.62
N ILE A 59 -18.67 -4.09 11.37
CA ILE A 59 -18.45 -4.32 12.80
C ILE A 59 -17.06 -4.94 13.02
N PHE A 60 -16.73 -5.98 12.25
CA PHE A 60 -15.43 -6.63 12.33
C PHE A 60 -14.27 -5.67 12.01
N SER A 61 -14.35 -4.95 10.88
CA SER A 61 -13.31 -3.98 10.48
C SER A 61 -13.11 -2.89 11.53
N ARG A 62 -14.20 -2.34 12.11
CA ARG A 62 -14.11 -1.34 13.18
C ARG A 62 -13.49 -1.90 14.45
N LEU A 63 -13.86 -3.12 14.86
CA LEU A 63 -13.27 -3.77 16.04
C LEU A 63 -11.77 -4.04 15.84
N ILE A 64 -11.36 -4.52 14.66
CA ILE A 64 -9.93 -4.71 14.35
C ILE A 64 -9.16 -3.40 14.37
N MET A 65 -9.73 -2.32 13.82
CA MET A 65 -9.12 -0.99 13.85
C MET A 65 -9.03 -0.39 15.26
N LEU A 66 -9.95 -0.75 16.16
CA LEU A 66 -9.94 -0.29 17.55
C LEU A 66 -8.91 -1.04 18.41
N TYR A 67 -8.68 -2.32 18.14
CA TYR A 67 -7.76 -3.16 18.95
C TYR A 67 -6.45 -3.52 18.23
N HIS A 68 -6.08 -2.76 17.19
CA HIS A 68 -4.87 -3.05 16.42
C HIS A 68 -3.59 -2.84 17.27
N PRO A 69 -2.63 -3.78 17.26
CA PRO A 69 -1.40 -3.70 18.06
C PRO A 69 -0.54 -2.46 17.72
N ASP A 70 -0.48 -2.04 16.46
CA ASP A 70 0.33 -0.88 16.04
C ASP A 70 -0.18 0.45 16.59
N ARG A 71 -1.44 0.49 17.07
CA ARG A 71 -2.03 1.68 17.67
C ARG A 71 -1.74 1.82 19.16
N LEU A 72 -0.98 0.89 19.75
CA LEU A 72 -0.61 0.92 21.17
C LEU A 72 0.01 2.25 21.60
N ASN A 73 0.96 2.78 20.82
CA ASN A 73 1.62 4.05 21.13
C ASN A 73 0.64 5.24 21.10
N GLN A 74 -0.33 5.21 20.18
CA GLN A 74 -1.38 6.24 20.11
C GLN A 74 -2.32 6.17 21.32
N PHE A 75 -2.68 4.95 21.77
CA PHE A 75 -3.50 4.77 22.97
C PHE A 75 -2.77 5.19 24.24
N LEU A 76 -1.48 4.85 24.38
CA LEU A 76 -0.67 5.27 25.53
C LEU A 76 -0.53 6.80 25.58
N ASN A 77 -0.30 7.45 24.44
CA ASN A 77 -0.22 8.91 24.36
C ASN A 77 -1.57 9.59 24.69
N ARG A 78 -2.71 9.06 24.19
CA ARG A 78 -4.05 9.56 24.55
C ARG A 78 -4.34 9.39 26.03
N LEU A 79 -3.96 8.25 26.60
CA LEU A 79 -4.15 7.95 28.02
C LEU A 79 -3.30 8.86 28.93
N GLU A 80 -2.05 9.15 28.54
CA GLU A 80 -1.19 10.11 29.25
C GLU A 80 -1.69 11.54 29.14
N LYS A 81 -2.21 11.93 27.98
CA LYS A 81 -2.83 13.24 27.75
C LYS A 81 -4.11 13.43 28.56
N ALA A 82 -5.05 12.48 28.49
CA ALA A 82 -6.32 12.54 29.21
C ALA A 82 -6.14 12.56 30.74
N TYR A 83 -5.15 11.83 31.27
CA TYR A 83 -4.80 11.90 32.69
C TYR A 83 -4.13 13.22 33.09
N GLY A 84 -3.31 13.80 32.21
CA GLY A 84 -2.70 15.11 32.41
C GLY A 84 -3.71 16.26 32.42
N GLU A 85 -4.73 16.17 31.58
CA GLU A 85 -5.80 17.17 31.43
C GLU A 85 -6.96 16.95 32.42
N GLY A 86 -7.02 15.79 33.07
CA GLY A 86 -8.09 15.43 34.01
C GLY A 86 -9.41 15.11 33.32
N ASP A 87 -9.37 14.69 32.05
CA ASP A 87 -10.54 14.34 31.25
C ASP A 87 -11.01 12.92 31.61
N PHE A 88 -12.01 12.87 32.50
CA PHE A 88 -12.61 11.62 32.96
C PHE A 88 -13.47 10.93 31.89
N GLU A 89 -14.04 11.69 30.95
CA GLU A 89 -14.89 11.14 29.89
C GLU A 89 -14.03 10.36 28.90
N GLU A 90 -12.89 10.90 28.49
CA GLU A 90 -11.97 10.19 27.59
C GLU A 90 -11.39 8.94 28.25
N LEU A 91 -11.00 9.00 29.53
CA LEU A 91 -10.58 7.82 30.30
C LEU A 91 -11.69 6.77 30.43
N TYR A 92 -12.95 7.20 30.54
CA TYR A 92 -14.10 6.30 30.59
C TYR A 92 -14.36 5.62 29.24
N THR A 93 -14.26 6.36 28.12
CA THR A 93 -14.39 5.76 26.78
C THR A 93 -13.33 4.69 26.54
N MET A 94 -12.10 4.86 27.04
CA MET A 94 -11.02 3.87 26.92
C MET A 94 -11.20 2.63 27.82
N SER A 95 -12.16 2.64 28.74
CA SER A 95 -12.43 1.50 29.63
C SER A 95 -13.06 0.28 28.95
N HIS A 96 -13.47 0.41 27.68
CA HIS A 96 -13.94 -0.71 26.85
C HIS A 96 -12.95 -1.88 26.81
N ILE A 97 -11.63 -1.61 26.83
CA ILE A 97 -10.60 -2.67 26.79
C ILE A 97 -10.63 -3.55 28.04
N LEU A 98 -11.02 -2.98 29.20
CA LEU A 98 -11.07 -3.71 30.46
C LEU A 98 -12.22 -4.72 30.49
N THR A 99 -13.28 -4.45 29.74
CA THR A 99 -14.45 -5.32 29.61
C THR A 99 -14.20 -6.39 28.53
N VAL A 100 -13.63 -6.01 27.40
CA VAL A 100 -13.39 -6.92 26.26
C VAL A 100 -12.31 -7.98 26.55
N GLN A 101 -11.29 -7.66 27.36
CA GLN A 101 -10.24 -8.63 27.72
C GLN A 101 -10.74 -9.83 28.55
N HIS A 102 -11.89 -9.71 29.23
CA HIS A 102 -12.44 -10.74 30.14
C HIS A 102 -13.59 -11.56 29.53
N MET A 103 -14.00 -11.31 28.29
CA MET A 103 -15.03 -12.12 27.65
C MET A 103 -14.46 -13.47 27.22
N GLU A 104 -14.99 -14.57 27.77
CA GLU A 104 -14.74 -15.92 27.25
C GLU A 104 -15.70 -16.23 26.10
N PRO A 105 -15.23 -16.85 25.01
CA PRO A 105 -16.10 -17.32 23.95
C PRO A 105 -16.91 -18.51 24.48
N GLU A 106 -18.22 -18.35 24.64
CA GLU A 106 -19.08 -19.50 24.95
C GLU A 106 -18.95 -20.53 23.83
N SER A 107 -18.45 -21.72 24.21
CA SER A 107 -18.34 -22.88 23.35
C SER A 107 -19.73 -23.32 22.87
N VAL A 108 -20.08 -23.01 21.63
CA VAL A 108 -21.22 -23.66 20.96
C VAL A 108 -20.76 -24.13 19.59
N GLY A 109 -20.77 -25.45 19.43
CA GLY A 109 -20.38 -26.13 18.20
C GLY A 109 -21.50 -26.21 17.17
N ALA A 110 -21.05 -26.56 15.96
CA ALA A 110 -21.77 -27.16 14.85
C ALA A 110 -22.90 -26.35 14.20
N GLY A 111 -22.58 -25.86 13.00
CA GLY A 111 -23.35 -26.16 11.80
C GLY A 111 -24.48 -25.20 11.47
N SER A 112 -24.31 -24.45 10.38
CA SER A 112 -25.41 -24.25 9.44
C SER A 112 -24.87 -23.97 8.05
N ILE A 113 -25.62 -24.50 7.10
CA ILE A 113 -25.38 -24.65 5.67
C ILE A 113 -25.33 -23.27 5.00
N LEU A 114 -24.37 -23.08 4.09
CA LEU A 114 -24.29 -21.94 3.19
C LEU A 114 -25.55 -21.88 2.31
N THR A 115 -26.23 -20.73 2.29
CA THR A 115 -27.31 -20.46 1.34
C THR A 115 -26.83 -19.52 0.24
N GLU A 116 -27.40 -19.62 -0.96
CA GLU A 116 -27.01 -18.77 -2.11
C GLU A 116 -27.23 -17.25 -1.87
N GLU A 117 -27.95 -16.86 -0.82
CA GLU A 117 -28.02 -15.46 -0.34
C GLU A 117 -26.73 -15.02 0.35
N ASP A 118 -25.99 -15.92 1.02
CA ASP A 118 -24.74 -15.59 1.74
C ASP A 118 -23.58 -15.28 0.78
N LEU A 119 -23.64 -15.76 -0.48
CA LEU A 119 -22.65 -15.50 -1.52
C LEU A 119 -22.86 -14.16 -2.25
N ALA A 120 -24.07 -13.57 -2.16
CA ALA A 120 -24.39 -12.30 -2.83
C ALA A 120 -24.01 -11.06 -2.01
N GLU A 121 -23.82 -11.20 -0.69
CA GLU A 121 -23.41 -10.09 0.20
C GLU A 121 -21.90 -9.79 0.18
N GLU A 122 -21.08 -10.61 -0.49
CA GLU A 122 -19.62 -10.44 -0.53
C GLU A 122 -19.15 -9.33 -1.50
N PHE A 123 -20.02 -8.83 -2.41
CA PHE A 123 -19.64 -7.86 -3.44
C PHE A 123 -20.67 -6.75 -3.74
N GLY A 124 -21.52 -6.38 -2.77
CA GLY A 124 -22.47 -5.27 -2.91
C GLY A 124 -21.89 -3.94 -2.44
N TRP A 125 -21.34 -3.12 -3.35
CA TRP A 125 -21.09 -1.71 -3.09
C TRP A 125 -22.43 -0.98 -3.02
N ASP A 126 -22.82 -0.50 -1.83
CA ASP A 126 -24.00 0.33 -1.66
C ASP A 126 -23.67 1.78 -2.06
N GLU A 127 -24.06 2.16 -3.29
CA GLU A 127 -23.87 3.50 -3.88
C GLU A 127 -24.70 4.62 -3.22
N GLN A 128 -25.44 4.35 -2.14
CA GLN A 128 -26.33 5.32 -1.49
C GLN A 128 -25.95 5.75 -0.06
N ALA A 129 -24.79 5.35 0.47
CA ALA A 129 -24.37 5.83 1.78
C ALA A 129 -23.84 7.27 1.72
N ASP A 130 -24.64 8.21 2.23
CA ASP A 130 -24.32 9.63 2.39
C ASP A 130 -22.89 9.82 2.95
N GLY A 131 -22.09 10.55 2.17
CA GLY A 131 -20.74 10.96 2.54
C GLY A 131 -20.76 11.77 3.83
N PHE A 132 -19.95 11.36 4.80
CA PHE A 132 -19.72 12.16 5.99
C PHE A 132 -18.84 13.36 5.64
N ALA A 133 -19.48 14.53 5.64
CA ALA A 133 -18.80 15.82 5.66
C ALA A 133 -17.93 15.92 6.92
N TYR A 134 -16.63 16.12 6.71
CA TYR A 134 -15.73 16.55 7.78
C TYR A 134 -16.16 17.95 8.23
N MET A 135 -16.79 18.05 9.41
CA MET A 135 -16.84 19.35 10.10
C MET A 135 -15.44 19.64 10.62
N SER A 136 -14.84 20.63 9.97
CA SER A 136 -13.70 21.40 10.42
C SER A 136 -13.99 22.04 11.78
N ASP A 137 -13.12 21.81 12.76
CA ASP A 137 -12.73 22.80 13.76
C ASP A 137 -11.35 22.42 14.28
N TYR A 138 -10.33 22.75 13.49
CA TYR A 138 -8.97 22.92 13.99
C TYR A 138 -8.64 24.40 13.85
N GLU A 139 -8.54 25.06 15.01
CA GLU A 139 -7.92 26.38 15.11
C GLU A 139 -6.48 26.28 14.62
N LYS A 140 -6.15 27.15 13.65
CA LYS A 140 -4.84 27.27 13.03
C LYS A 140 -3.81 27.75 14.03
N GLU A 141 -2.80 26.94 14.31
CA GLU A 141 -1.48 27.43 14.68
C GLU A 141 -0.41 26.66 13.90
N ASP A 142 0.15 27.33 12.89
CA ASP A 142 1.47 27.16 12.29
C ASP A 142 1.95 25.72 12.03
N GLU A 143 1.24 24.97 11.19
CA GLU A 143 1.82 23.85 10.45
C GLU A 143 2.50 24.38 9.19
N GLU A 144 3.82 24.21 9.09
CA GLU A 144 4.52 24.20 7.80
C GLU A 144 3.76 23.23 6.89
N ALA A 145 3.20 23.77 5.81
CA ALA A 145 2.32 23.04 4.91
C ALA A 145 2.93 21.68 4.52
N GLU A 146 2.40 20.60 5.09
CA GLU A 146 2.54 19.29 4.46
C GLU A 146 1.90 19.40 3.08
N PRO A 147 2.58 18.94 2.01
CA PRO A 147 2.04 19.09 0.67
C PRO A 147 0.72 18.33 0.60
N GLU A 148 -0.36 19.03 0.22
CA GLU A 148 -1.57 18.40 -0.31
C GLU A 148 -1.12 17.49 -1.46
N PHE A 149 -1.03 16.19 -1.23
CA PHE A 149 -0.71 15.23 -2.29
C PHE A 149 -1.84 15.27 -3.31
N ASP A 150 -1.52 15.74 -4.51
CA ASP A 150 -2.44 15.80 -5.63
C ASP A 150 -2.82 14.37 -6.02
N TYR A 151 -4.08 14.01 -5.85
CA TYR A 151 -4.60 12.65 -6.00
C TYR A 151 -4.65 12.15 -7.47
N ALA A 152 -3.85 12.76 -8.35
CA ALA A 152 -3.76 12.49 -9.77
C ALA A 152 -2.32 12.19 -10.26
N ASP A 153 -1.35 12.04 -9.36
CA ASP A 153 0.03 11.82 -9.76
C ASP A 153 0.17 10.53 -10.57
N GLN A 154 0.55 10.65 -11.85
CA GLN A 154 0.91 9.54 -12.75
C GLN A 154 2.32 9.01 -12.39
N SER A 155 2.57 8.77 -11.11
CA SER A 155 3.84 8.29 -10.56
C SER A 155 3.83 6.77 -10.40
N PHE A 156 5.01 6.15 -10.53
CA PHE A 156 5.25 4.73 -10.29
C PHE A 156 4.73 4.26 -8.92
N LEU A 157 4.95 5.04 -7.86
CA LEU A 157 4.42 4.71 -6.52
C LEU A 157 2.89 4.68 -6.49
N SER A 158 2.23 5.60 -7.22
CA SER A 158 0.77 5.61 -7.32
C SER A 158 0.26 4.35 -8.04
N ALA A 159 0.96 3.91 -9.09
CA ALA A 159 0.62 2.72 -9.85
C ALA A 159 0.80 1.44 -9.01
N ILE A 160 1.89 1.35 -8.24
CA ILE A 160 2.10 0.27 -7.26
C ILE A 160 0.98 0.23 -6.23
N LYS A 161 0.65 1.39 -5.63
CA LYS A 161 -0.42 1.46 -4.61
C LYS A 161 -1.77 1.03 -5.19
N ARG A 162 -2.10 1.45 -6.41
CA ARG A 162 -3.30 1.02 -7.14
C ARG A 162 -3.31 -0.49 -7.37
N ARG A 163 -2.19 -1.05 -7.84
CA ARG A 163 -2.07 -2.48 -8.14
C ARG A 163 -2.20 -3.35 -6.88
N ILE A 164 -1.51 -2.98 -5.80
CA ILE A 164 -1.41 -3.83 -4.60
C ILE A 164 -2.60 -3.62 -3.66
N TYR A 165 -3.00 -2.37 -3.42
CA TYR A 165 -3.97 -2.04 -2.37
C TYR A 165 -5.32 -1.56 -2.92
N GLY A 166 -5.42 -1.22 -4.21
CA GLY A 166 -6.61 -0.59 -4.78
C GLY A 166 -6.95 0.77 -4.14
N ASN A 167 -6.07 1.30 -3.29
CA ASN A 167 -6.26 2.53 -2.53
C ASN A 167 -4.93 3.27 -2.41
N LEU A 168 -4.93 4.54 -2.80
CA LEU A 168 -3.76 5.42 -2.83
C LEU A 168 -3.39 6.01 -1.46
N ASN A 169 -4.31 5.95 -0.48
CA ASN A 169 -4.15 6.52 0.85
C ASN A 169 -3.39 5.61 1.84
N VAL A 170 -2.84 4.50 1.35
CA VAL A 170 -2.03 3.59 2.17
C VAL A 170 -0.61 4.12 2.24
N ASP A 171 -0.10 4.27 3.46
CA ASP A 171 1.33 4.48 3.68
C ASP A 171 2.07 3.23 3.21
N PHE A 172 2.89 3.39 2.18
CA PHE A 172 3.55 2.30 1.49
C PHE A 172 5.01 2.26 1.92
N PRO A 173 5.44 1.24 2.69
CA PRO A 173 6.81 1.17 3.11
C PRO A 173 7.73 0.85 1.93
N MET A 174 8.70 1.72 1.65
CA MET A 174 9.67 1.55 0.55
C MET A 174 10.49 0.26 0.66
N TYR A 175 10.69 -0.28 1.87
CA TYR A 175 11.42 -1.53 2.07
C TYR A 175 10.76 -2.74 1.38
N LEU A 176 9.44 -2.67 1.09
CA LEU A 176 8.75 -3.74 0.35
C LEU A 176 9.16 -3.79 -1.13
N LEU A 177 9.73 -2.71 -1.66
CA LEU A 177 10.21 -2.64 -3.04
C LEU A 177 11.58 -3.26 -3.22
N GLU A 178 12.39 -3.27 -2.16
CA GLU A 178 13.76 -3.80 -2.22
C GLU A 178 13.75 -5.28 -2.65
N ASP A 179 12.77 -6.05 -2.19
CA ASP A 179 12.64 -7.49 -2.49
C ASP A 179 12.02 -7.80 -3.86
N LEU A 180 11.60 -6.80 -4.64
CA LEU A 180 10.95 -7.03 -5.93
C LEU A 180 11.99 -7.34 -7.02
N GLU A 181 12.05 -8.61 -7.43
CA GLU A 181 12.86 -9.05 -8.58
C GLU A 181 12.20 -8.78 -9.93
N GLU A 182 10.87 -8.75 -9.99
CA GLU A 182 10.09 -8.59 -11.22
C GLU A 182 9.05 -7.47 -11.06
N ILE A 183 9.11 -6.48 -11.96
CA ILE A 183 8.21 -5.33 -11.98
C ILE A 183 7.42 -5.37 -13.28
N GLU A 184 6.16 -5.79 -13.20
CA GLU A 184 5.22 -5.78 -14.33
C GLU A 184 4.23 -4.61 -14.18
N MET A 185 4.52 -3.49 -14.83
CA MET A 185 3.75 -2.26 -14.78
C MET A 185 3.47 -1.70 -16.19
N ALA A 186 3.09 -2.59 -17.10
CA ALA A 186 2.60 -2.19 -18.42
C ALA A 186 1.17 -1.62 -18.33
N ASP A 187 0.87 -0.58 -19.11
CA ASP A 187 -0.47 0.02 -19.25
C ASP A 187 -1.02 0.69 -17.95
N TYR A 188 -0.17 1.40 -17.21
CA TYR A 188 -0.55 2.12 -15.98
C TYR A 188 -0.61 3.64 -16.12
N GLU A 189 -0.43 4.17 -17.33
CA GLU A 189 -0.37 5.61 -17.60
C GLU A 189 0.69 6.31 -16.73
N ILE A 190 1.85 5.69 -16.54
CA ILE A 190 2.94 6.26 -15.71
C ILE A 190 3.69 7.33 -16.50
N GLU A 191 3.86 8.51 -15.92
CA GLU A 191 4.68 9.62 -16.43
C GLU A 191 6.00 9.77 -15.67
N LEU A 192 6.01 9.46 -14.36
CA LEU A 192 7.15 9.66 -13.46
C LEU A 192 7.56 8.35 -12.78
N LEU A 193 8.86 8.07 -12.72
CA LEU A 193 9.42 6.86 -12.10
C LEU A 193 9.86 7.06 -10.64
N ASP A 194 9.32 8.07 -9.96
CA ASP A 194 9.63 8.35 -8.56
C ASP A 194 9.42 7.12 -7.67
N GLY A 195 10.42 6.78 -6.85
CA GLY A 195 10.43 5.63 -5.96
C GLY A 195 10.88 4.31 -6.59
N ILE A 196 11.13 4.24 -7.91
CA ILE A 196 11.64 3.02 -8.55
C ILE A 196 13.07 2.68 -8.09
N GLU A 197 13.84 3.67 -7.66
CA GLU A 197 15.21 3.52 -7.15
C GLU A 197 15.30 2.65 -5.89
N ALA A 198 14.18 2.44 -5.20
CA ALA A 198 14.09 1.50 -4.08
C ALA A 198 14.14 0.03 -4.55
N CYS A 199 13.81 -0.29 -5.80
CA CYS A 199 13.75 -1.64 -6.35
C CYS A 199 15.14 -2.19 -6.72
N ARG A 200 16.09 -2.16 -5.77
CA ARG A 200 17.52 -2.43 -6.02
C ARG A 200 17.81 -3.84 -6.55
N HIS A 201 16.93 -4.80 -6.28
CA HIS A 201 17.06 -6.19 -6.72
C HIS A 201 16.21 -6.54 -7.95
N ALA A 202 15.64 -5.53 -8.62
CA ALA A 202 14.85 -5.75 -9.83
C ALA A 202 15.73 -6.27 -10.98
N ARG A 203 15.36 -7.43 -11.52
CA ARG A 203 16.02 -8.10 -12.66
C ARG A 203 15.20 -7.99 -13.94
N VAL A 204 13.88 -8.00 -13.83
CA VAL A 204 12.95 -7.88 -14.95
C VAL A 204 12.02 -6.70 -14.71
N VAL A 205 12.05 -5.72 -15.61
CA VAL A 205 11.21 -4.51 -15.51
C VAL A 205 10.47 -4.31 -16.82
N ASP A 206 9.14 -4.37 -16.76
CA ASP A 206 8.24 -4.03 -17.84
C ASP A 206 7.43 -2.78 -17.49
N LEU A 207 7.73 -1.71 -18.20
CA LEU A 207 7.09 -0.40 -18.13
C LEU A 207 6.53 -0.01 -19.51
N SER A 208 6.21 -0.99 -20.34
CA SER A 208 5.67 -0.76 -21.69
C SER A 208 4.28 -0.10 -21.64
N ASN A 209 3.90 0.61 -22.71
CA ASN A 209 2.61 1.28 -22.85
C ASN A 209 2.32 2.28 -21.71
N ASN A 210 3.29 3.13 -21.39
CA ASN A 210 3.13 4.22 -20.43
C ASN A 210 3.41 5.57 -21.12
N ASN A 211 3.46 6.65 -20.34
CA ASN A 211 3.70 8.01 -20.82
C ASN A 211 5.10 8.51 -20.40
N LEU A 212 6.07 7.62 -20.27
CA LEU A 212 7.41 7.96 -19.76
C LEU A 212 8.16 8.83 -20.77
N THR A 213 8.69 9.96 -20.31
CA THR A 213 9.61 10.81 -21.08
C THR A 213 11.03 10.79 -20.54
N ASP A 214 11.19 10.47 -19.25
CA ASP A 214 12.45 10.43 -18.53
C ASP A 214 12.63 9.07 -17.85
N VAL A 215 13.84 8.53 -17.93
CA VAL A 215 14.25 7.25 -17.33
C VAL A 215 15.48 7.40 -16.44
N THR A 216 15.77 8.62 -15.98
CA THR A 216 16.92 8.92 -15.12
C THR A 216 16.93 8.10 -13.83
N ASP A 217 15.76 7.79 -13.27
CA ASP A 217 15.64 7.03 -12.02
C ASP A 217 16.07 5.56 -12.16
N LEU A 218 16.10 5.02 -13.38
CA LEU A 218 16.59 3.65 -13.65
C LEU A 218 18.11 3.52 -13.48
N ARG A 219 18.85 4.64 -13.46
CA ARG A 219 20.32 4.68 -13.50
C ARG A 219 21.00 3.80 -12.45
N GLU A 220 20.41 3.69 -11.27
CA GLU A 220 20.99 3.02 -10.11
C GLU A 220 20.63 1.52 -10.03
N LEU A 221 19.73 1.04 -10.91
CA LEU A 221 19.22 -0.34 -10.90
C LEU A 221 20.11 -1.30 -11.70
N GLN A 222 21.35 -1.49 -11.24
CA GLN A 222 22.40 -2.20 -11.97
C GLN A 222 22.14 -3.71 -12.17
N GLU A 223 21.21 -4.29 -11.41
CA GLU A 223 20.83 -5.71 -11.48
C GLU A 223 19.79 -6.03 -12.57
N ILE A 224 19.29 -5.02 -13.29
CA ILE A 224 18.34 -5.22 -14.39
C ILE A 224 18.99 -6.02 -15.53
N GLU A 225 18.38 -7.16 -15.86
CA GLU A 225 18.75 -8.03 -16.98
C GLU A 225 17.82 -7.84 -18.18
N ARG A 226 16.53 -7.58 -17.94
CA ARG A 226 15.51 -7.42 -18.98
C ARG A 226 14.71 -6.15 -18.71
N LEU A 227 14.70 -5.25 -19.69
CA LEU A 227 14.00 -3.98 -19.62
C LEU A 227 13.11 -3.79 -20.84
N TYR A 228 11.82 -3.61 -20.58
CA TYR A 228 10.80 -3.34 -21.59
C TYR A 228 10.21 -1.95 -21.35
N LEU A 229 10.38 -1.08 -22.33
CA LEU A 229 9.97 0.34 -22.34
C LEU A 229 9.21 0.65 -23.64
N ALA A 230 8.66 -0.35 -24.31
CA ALA A 230 7.99 -0.19 -25.60
C ALA A 230 6.78 0.74 -25.48
N ASN A 231 6.47 1.51 -26.54
CA ASN A 231 5.35 2.46 -26.58
C ASN A 231 5.37 3.47 -25.40
N ASN A 232 6.43 4.26 -25.32
CA ASN A 232 6.56 5.41 -24.42
C ASN A 232 6.95 6.66 -25.23
N GLN A 233 7.39 7.73 -24.56
CA GLN A 233 7.78 9.00 -25.18
C GLN A 233 9.25 9.35 -24.85
N ILE A 234 10.10 8.33 -24.71
CA ILE A 234 11.49 8.47 -24.26
C ILE A 234 12.34 8.97 -25.42
N GLY A 235 13.08 10.06 -25.20
CA GLY A 235 14.06 10.58 -26.16
C GLY A 235 15.51 10.32 -25.76
N LEU A 236 15.84 10.51 -24.48
CA LEU A 236 17.19 10.38 -23.95
C LEU A 236 17.33 9.08 -23.17
N ILE A 237 18.40 8.33 -23.47
CA ILE A 237 18.68 7.02 -22.84
C ILE A 237 20.06 6.94 -22.19
N ASP A 238 20.73 8.07 -21.94
CA ASP A 238 22.00 8.13 -21.20
C ASP A 238 22.01 7.32 -19.89
N PRO A 239 20.93 7.32 -19.07
CA PRO A 239 20.87 6.55 -17.84
C PRO A 239 21.02 5.04 -18.05
N LEU A 240 20.55 4.51 -19.18
CA LEU A 240 20.56 3.08 -19.49
C LEU A 240 21.99 2.54 -19.71
N GLY A 241 22.96 3.41 -20.04
CA GLY A 241 24.36 3.03 -20.20
C GLY A 241 25.03 2.52 -18.91
N ASN A 242 24.41 2.76 -17.74
CA ASN A 242 24.91 2.26 -16.45
C ASN A 242 24.35 0.88 -16.08
N LEU A 243 23.39 0.35 -16.83
CA LEU A 243 22.77 -0.95 -16.58
C LEU A 243 23.68 -2.07 -17.07
N THR A 244 24.80 -2.28 -16.38
CA THR A 244 25.85 -3.19 -16.84
C THR A 244 25.41 -4.65 -16.96
N GLY A 245 24.37 -5.07 -16.23
CA GLY A 245 23.75 -6.39 -16.32
C GLY A 245 22.75 -6.58 -17.46
N LEU A 246 22.43 -5.54 -18.23
CA LEU A 246 21.32 -5.57 -19.20
C LEU A 246 21.61 -6.54 -20.36
N GLU A 247 20.74 -7.54 -20.53
CA GLU A 247 20.82 -8.55 -21.58
C GLU A 247 19.81 -8.31 -22.71
N VAL A 248 18.62 -7.83 -22.35
CA VAL A 248 17.47 -7.63 -23.25
C VAL A 248 16.90 -6.23 -23.03
N LEU A 249 16.83 -5.45 -24.11
CA LEU A 249 16.22 -4.11 -24.11
C LEU A 249 15.18 -3.99 -25.23
N ASP A 250 13.95 -3.62 -24.86
CA ASP A 250 12.95 -3.16 -25.81
C ASP A 250 12.62 -1.70 -25.56
N ILE A 251 13.00 -0.83 -26.50
CA ILE A 251 12.66 0.60 -26.52
C ILE A 251 11.88 0.94 -27.78
N SER A 252 11.20 -0.04 -28.39
CA SER A 252 10.40 0.19 -29.60
C SER A 252 9.30 1.23 -29.40
N TYR A 253 8.95 1.94 -30.46
CA TYR A 253 7.93 2.99 -30.47
C TYR A 253 8.17 4.06 -29.40
N ASN A 254 9.40 4.60 -29.39
CA ASN A 254 9.81 5.77 -28.62
C ASN A 254 10.36 6.85 -29.58
N ASP A 255 10.96 7.92 -29.04
CA ASP A 255 11.54 9.04 -29.78
C ASP A 255 13.08 9.07 -29.73
N VAL A 256 13.73 7.92 -29.51
CA VAL A 256 15.19 7.81 -29.40
C VAL A 256 15.85 8.04 -30.76
N ASP A 257 16.97 8.77 -30.76
CA ASP A 257 17.81 9.01 -31.94
C ASP A 257 19.31 8.71 -31.72
N ASP A 258 19.74 8.47 -30.47
CA ASP A 258 21.12 8.12 -30.13
C ASP A 258 21.21 6.88 -29.23
N LEU A 259 21.88 5.83 -29.73
CA LEU A 259 22.21 4.59 -29.03
C LEU A 259 23.63 4.56 -28.47
N SER A 260 24.37 5.67 -28.53
CA SER A 260 25.74 5.74 -28.00
C SER A 260 25.88 5.25 -26.55
N PRO A 261 24.91 5.46 -25.63
CA PRO A 261 24.99 4.92 -24.26
C PRO A 261 25.03 3.38 -24.19
N LEU A 262 24.50 2.69 -25.20
CA LEU A 262 24.41 1.23 -25.23
C LEU A 262 25.69 0.56 -25.76
N PHE A 263 26.63 1.34 -26.32
CA PHE A 263 27.82 0.80 -27.00
C PHE A 263 28.79 0.08 -26.06
N GLU A 264 28.77 0.40 -24.77
CA GLU A 264 29.66 -0.21 -23.76
C GLU A 264 29.00 -1.33 -22.95
N LEU A 265 27.69 -1.59 -23.15
CA LEU A 265 26.97 -2.65 -22.45
C LEU A 265 27.43 -4.03 -22.94
N GLN A 266 28.21 -4.73 -22.12
CA GLN A 266 28.89 -5.98 -22.52
C GLN A 266 27.96 -7.19 -22.61
N HIS A 267 26.86 -7.17 -21.85
CA HIS A 267 25.93 -8.29 -21.71
C HIS A 267 24.72 -8.19 -22.64
N LEU A 268 24.53 -7.05 -23.33
CA LEU A 268 23.38 -6.84 -24.20
C LEU A 268 23.43 -7.80 -25.39
N THR A 269 22.38 -8.62 -25.55
CA THR A 269 22.26 -9.63 -26.61
C THR A 269 21.09 -9.37 -27.55
N TYR A 270 20.04 -8.71 -27.06
CA TYR A 270 18.85 -8.38 -27.81
C TYR A 270 18.46 -6.92 -27.62
N LEU A 271 18.19 -6.23 -28.73
CA LEU A 271 17.75 -4.85 -28.75
C LEU A 271 16.61 -4.66 -29.77
N ASN A 272 15.47 -4.17 -29.32
CA ASN A 272 14.39 -3.73 -30.19
C ASN A 272 14.27 -2.20 -30.16
N VAL A 273 14.45 -1.57 -31.33
CA VAL A 273 14.38 -0.12 -31.55
C VAL A 273 13.36 0.24 -32.63
N MET A 274 12.51 -0.69 -33.03
CA MET A 274 11.50 -0.48 -34.06
C MET A 274 10.70 0.81 -33.79
N GLY A 275 10.50 1.65 -34.80
CA GLY A 275 9.72 2.89 -34.64
C GLY A 275 10.47 4.09 -34.04
N ASN A 276 11.77 3.97 -33.73
CA ASN A 276 12.63 5.08 -33.33
C ASN A 276 13.34 5.74 -34.53
N LYS A 277 14.04 6.86 -34.31
CA LYS A 277 14.73 7.64 -35.35
C LYS A 277 16.23 7.39 -35.38
N ILE A 278 16.64 6.11 -35.29
CA ILE A 278 18.05 5.73 -35.15
C ILE A 278 18.81 5.79 -36.49
N PRO A 279 19.99 6.42 -36.55
CA PRO A 279 20.88 6.35 -37.71
C PRO A 279 21.40 4.93 -37.99
N ALA A 280 21.41 4.51 -39.26
CA ALA A 280 21.83 3.17 -39.67
C ALA A 280 23.22 2.73 -39.17
N TRP A 281 24.17 3.66 -39.08
CA TRP A 281 25.53 3.36 -38.62
C TRP A 281 25.58 2.92 -37.14
N GLN A 282 24.66 3.38 -36.30
CA GLN A 282 24.57 2.95 -34.91
C GLN A 282 24.04 1.52 -34.81
N LEU A 283 23.04 1.18 -35.63
CA LEU A 283 22.50 -0.18 -35.75
C LEU A 283 23.57 -1.16 -36.21
N GLU A 284 24.32 -0.80 -37.27
CA GLU A 284 25.44 -1.61 -37.78
C GLU A 284 26.52 -1.82 -36.72
N THR A 285 26.84 -0.80 -35.92
CA THR A 285 27.84 -0.87 -34.83
C THR A 285 27.44 -1.92 -33.79
N LEU A 286 26.17 -1.94 -33.38
CA LEU A 286 25.66 -2.91 -32.40
C LEU A 286 25.55 -4.32 -33.01
N GLN A 287 25.13 -4.45 -34.27
CA GLN A 287 25.07 -5.74 -34.97
C GLN A 287 26.47 -6.37 -35.14
N LEU A 288 27.50 -5.56 -35.41
CA LEU A 288 28.89 -6.03 -35.50
C LEU A 288 29.42 -6.60 -34.18
N ARG A 289 28.86 -6.17 -33.04
CA ARG A 289 29.15 -6.76 -31.72
C ARG A 289 28.45 -8.11 -31.49
N GLY A 290 27.57 -8.54 -32.40
CA GLY A 290 26.80 -9.78 -32.28
C GLY A 290 25.44 -9.60 -31.58
N ILE A 291 24.97 -8.36 -31.42
CA ILE A 291 23.68 -8.05 -30.80
C ILE A 291 22.57 -8.26 -31.85
N THR A 292 21.50 -8.94 -31.45
CA THR A 292 20.31 -9.11 -32.28
C THR A 292 19.50 -7.82 -32.23
N VAL A 293 19.57 -7.01 -33.28
CA VAL A 293 18.87 -5.73 -33.37
C VAL A 293 17.65 -5.84 -34.27
N VAL A 294 16.48 -5.44 -33.76
CA VAL A 294 15.23 -5.26 -34.50
C VAL A 294 14.98 -3.76 -34.66
N ALA A 295 14.83 -3.27 -35.89
CA ALA A 295 14.68 -1.85 -36.22
C ALA A 295 13.65 -1.64 -37.32
#